data_AF-K0T208-F1
#
_entry.id   AF-K0T208-F1
#
_cell.length_a   1.000
_cell.length_b   1.000
_cell.length_c   1.000
_cell.angle_alpha   90.00
_cell.angle_beta   90.00
_cell.angle_gamma   90.00
#
_symmetry.space_group_name_H-M   'P 1'
#
loop_
_entity.id
_entity.type
_entity.pdbx_description
1 polymer ?
#
loop_
_entity_poly.entity_id
_entity_poly.type
_entity_poly.pdbx_seq_one_letter_code
_entity_poly.pdbx_strand_id
1 'polypeptide(L)'
;MNSLDCVEFDQSYKQRVIGDPRLAALSTRELLNGVHEDLKWGTKNQLRRDFDILNEYAQEHFFAKSCRANQTISLKEGAQALLLWNLELESKLANGSRGVVEGFVSSQVYNDLVKEELKTRDDAVEAIEGSPKSASGESDSDAIKSIKSTLSSMSTKKLEKELKDLKLIADSAAKFRDFPFVRFANGPKRVIRPQAFEKEFKGCGTATRWQVPLTLAWAISIHKSQGMTIEWLKVDLRDCFAIGQAYVACSRGKGVQSMSVVNYDPREIKVSEKVKRFARCVQQGKPYDGPLWHDTLAEFDRLVRLEIDQQKKMKSHYTQTEKRRCDKCGAVCVLNQIKSNASGNQGKYFVSCPNGGRGEQGHTWELVNTLPLKSETVTPAKAAESFKHYIPGQSGAIPGRLKGLRFVCSGVFPELGGGFGLKLGRDNLKKMIEGFGGTVTSGISGKTDYLLVGDEAGVKRQEEATKKKVPILDKMTFARILIGKEDLPQSKCKKSQKTMKQFVKSVYDDV
;
A
#
# COMPACT_ATOMS: atom_id res chain seq x y z
N MET A 1 -23.54 -12.55 0.81
CA MET A 1 -22.35 -13.39 0.55
C MET A 1 -21.13 -12.76 1.19
N ASN A 2 -20.36 -13.53 1.97
CA ASN A 2 -19.13 -13.08 2.63
C ASN A 2 -17.90 -13.55 1.84
N SER A 3 -16.85 -12.75 1.81
CA SER A 3 -15.61 -13.10 1.13
C SER A 3 -14.85 -14.20 1.86
N LEU A 4 -14.00 -14.89 1.11
CA LEU A 4 -12.97 -15.76 1.66
C LEU A 4 -11.61 -15.09 1.43
N ASP A 5 -11.01 -14.61 2.50
CA ASP A 5 -9.71 -13.95 2.50
C ASP A 5 -8.66 -14.99 2.92
N CYS A 6 -7.64 -15.15 2.09
CA CYS A 6 -6.55 -16.10 2.26
C CYS A 6 -5.20 -15.37 2.16
N VAL A 7 -4.22 -15.84 2.93
CA VAL A 7 -2.84 -15.36 2.86
C VAL A 7 -1.94 -16.58 2.71
N GLU A 8 -1.05 -16.54 1.73
CA GLU A 8 -0.20 -17.66 1.35
C GLU A 8 1.24 -17.18 1.24
N PHE A 9 2.18 -17.86 1.91
CA PHE A 9 3.59 -17.57 1.76
C PHE A 9 4.11 -17.95 0.37
N ASP A 10 5.07 -17.17 -0.12
CA ASP A 10 5.76 -17.48 -1.36
C ASP A 10 6.61 -18.75 -1.20
N GLN A 11 6.75 -19.51 -2.29
CA GLN A 11 7.55 -20.74 -2.28
C GLN A 11 9.01 -20.50 -1.84
N SER A 12 9.58 -19.36 -2.25
CA SER A 12 10.95 -18.96 -1.89
C SER A 12 11.11 -18.65 -0.39
N TYR A 13 10.05 -18.18 0.27
CA TYR A 13 10.06 -17.97 1.71
C TYR A 13 9.99 -19.31 2.43
N LYS A 14 9.05 -20.19 2.04
CA LYS A 14 8.88 -21.52 2.63
C LYS A 14 10.17 -22.35 2.51
N GLN A 15 10.80 -22.38 1.33
CA GLN A 15 12.06 -23.10 1.13
C GLN A 15 13.18 -22.60 2.04
N ARG A 16 13.26 -21.28 2.28
CA ARG A 16 14.31 -20.68 3.11
C ARG A 16 14.14 -20.95 4.60
N VAL A 17 12.89 -20.99 5.07
CA VAL A 17 12.55 -21.15 6.49
C VAL A 17 12.44 -22.62 6.88
N ILE A 18 11.87 -23.45 6.00
CA ILE A 18 11.62 -24.88 6.26
C ILE A 18 12.80 -25.74 5.83
N GLY A 19 13.43 -25.42 4.70
CA GLY A 19 14.55 -26.19 4.14
C GLY A 19 14.14 -27.49 3.44
N ASP A 20 13.13 -28.23 3.93
CA ASP A 20 12.59 -29.44 3.29
C ASP A 20 11.66 -29.07 2.11
N PRO A 21 12.00 -29.45 0.86
CA PRO A 21 11.16 -29.18 -0.31
C PRO A 21 9.76 -29.80 -0.26
N ARG A 22 9.59 -30.96 0.39
CA ARG A 22 8.30 -31.66 0.50
C ARG A 22 7.34 -30.87 1.38
N LEU A 23 7.82 -30.42 2.55
CA LEU A 23 7.05 -29.57 3.44
C LEU A 23 6.84 -28.17 2.84
N ALA A 24 7.83 -27.62 2.14
CA ALA A 24 7.69 -26.33 1.48
C ALA A 24 6.64 -26.32 0.36
N ALA A 25 6.28 -27.47 -0.22
CA ALA A 25 5.22 -27.58 -1.23
C ALA A 25 3.80 -27.49 -0.66
N LEU A 26 3.63 -27.68 0.65
CA LEU A 26 2.34 -27.59 1.32
C LEU A 26 1.83 -26.15 1.36
N SER A 27 0.51 -25.98 1.40
CA SER A 27 -0.09 -24.66 1.64
C SER A 27 0.26 -24.11 3.02
N THR A 28 0.20 -22.80 3.16
CA THR A 28 0.48 -22.13 4.44
C THR A 28 -0.52 -22.58 5.51
N ARG A 29 -1.77 -22.82 5.12
CA ARG A 29 -2.80 -23.37 6.01
C ARG A 29 -2.46 -24.77 6.52
N GLU A 30 -1.99 -25.66 5.64
CA GLU A 30 -1.57 -27.02 6.00
C GLU A 30 -0.33 -26.99 6.91
N LEU A 31 0.62 -26.10 6.66
CA LEU A 31 1.82 -25.94 7.49
C LEU A 31 1.48 -25.47 8.91
N LEU A 32 0.54 -24.53 9.04
CA LEU A 32 0.18 -23.95 10.34
C LEU A 32 -0.73 -24.85 11.16
N ASN A 33 -1.70 -25.52 10.51
CA ASN A 33 -2.72 -26.30 11.19
C ASN A 33 -2.40 -27.81 11.25
N GLY A 34 -1.49 -28.31 10.41
CA GLY A 34 -1.09 -29.70 10.39
C GLY A 34 -0.14 -30.09 11.53
N VAL A 35 -0.13 -31.39 11.82
CA VAL A 35 0.90 -32.03 12.65
C VAL A 35 1.91 -32.62 11.69
N HIS A 36 3.12 -32.05 11.66
CA HIS A 36 4.20 -32.47 10.80
C HIS A 36 5.38 -32.84 11.69
N GLU A 37 5.67 -34.13 11.84
CA GLU A 37 6.74 -34.63 12.73
C GLU A 37 8.12 -34.09 12.32
N ASP A 38 8.32 -33.93 11.01
CA ASP A 38 9.54 -33.39 10.41
C ASP A 38 9.71 -31.87 10.58
N LEU A 39 8.66 -31.14 11.01
CA LEU A 39 8.69 -29.69 11.17
C LEU A 39 9.09 -29.31 12.60
N LYS A 40 10.34 -28.88 12.76
CA LYS A 40 10.89 -28.42 14.05
C LYS A 40 10.00 -27.36 14.71
N TRP A 41 9.80 -27.47 16.02
CA TRP A 41 8.98 -26.56 16.82
C TRP A 41 9.36 -25.07 16.64
N GLY A 42 10.67 -24.77 16.62
CA GLY A 42 11.16 -23.40 16.39
C GLY A 42 10.77 -22.83 15.03
N THR A 43 10.81 -23.66 13.98
CA THR A 43 10.39 -23.31 12.63
C THR A 43 8.87 -23.09 12.57
N LYS A 44 8.07 -23.97 13.19
CA LYS A 44 6.61 -23.80 13.25
C LYS A 44 6.20 -22.49 13.95
N ASN A 45 6.88 -22.13 15.04
CA ASN A 45 6.65 -20.86 15.73
C ASN A 45 7.10 -19.63 14.92
N GLN A 46 8.18 -19.75 14.16
CA GLN A 46 8.58 -18.69 13.23
C GLN A 46 7.52 -18.50 12.14
N LEU A 47 7.08 -19.58 11.49
CA LEU A 47 6.03 -19.53 10.47
C LEU A 47 4.74 -18.90 11.01
N ARG A 48 4.35 -19.23 12.25
CA ARG A 48 3.16 -18.62 12.87
C ARG A 48 3.31 -17.12 13.06
N ARG A 49 4.42 -16.67 13.65
CA ARG A 49 4.69 -15.23 13.87
C ARG A 49 4.75 -14.46 12.56
N ASP A 50 5.47 -14.98 11.58
CA ASP A 50 5.61 -14.33 10.27
C ASP A 50 4.27 -14.30 9.53
N PHE A 51 3.42 -15.32 9.72
CA PHE A 51 2.07 -15.37 9.15
C PHE A 51 1.17 -14.32 9.78
N ASP A 52 1.19 -14.19 11.11
CA ASP A 52 0.38 -13.21 11.82
C ASP A 52 0.73 -11.78 11.36
N ILE A 53 2.04 -11.48 11.21
CA ILE A 53 2.53 -10.19 10.66
C ILE A 53 2.06 -9.97 9.22
N LEU A 54 2.26 -10.96 8.34
CA LEU A 54 1.85 -10.84 6.94
C LEU A 54 0.33 -10.69 6.81
N ASN A 55 -0.43 -11.42 7.63
CA ASN A 55 -1.88 -11.37 7.65
C ASN A 55 -2.39 -10.02 8.14
N GLU A 56 -1.86 -9.48 9.24
CA GLU A 56 -2.19 -8.13 9.71
C GLU A 56 -1.91 -7.08 8.64
N TYR A 57 -0.72 -7.15 8.02
CA TYR A 57 -0.36 -6.23 6.94
C TYR A 57 -1.29 -6.37 5.72
N ALA A 58 -1.67 -7.60 5.36
CA ALA A 58 -2.65 -7.85 4.30
C ALA A 58 -4.03 -7.30 4.64
N GLN A 59 -4.48 -7.43 5.89
CA GLN A 59 -5.73 -6.84 6.36
C GLN A 59 -5.74 -5.32 6.16
N GLU A 60 -4.69 -4.64 6.65
CA GLU A 60 -4.63 -3.18 6.62
C GLU A 60 -4.38 -2.58 5.23
N HIS A 61 -3.53 -3.22 4.43
CA HIS A 61 -3.02 -2.63 3.19
C HIS A 61 -3.62 -3.24 1.92
N PHE A 62 -4.36 -4.35 2.02
CA PHE A 62 -5.07 -4.95 0.91
C PHE A 62 -6.56 -5.06 1.16
N PHE A 63 -6.96 -5.94 2.08
CA PHE A 63 -8.36 -6.33 2.28
C PHE A 63 -9.26 -5.16 2.71
N ALA A 64 -8.78 -4.26 3.56
CA ALA A 64 -9.54 -3.11 4.03
C ALA A 64 -9.49 -1.88 3.10
N LYS A 65 -8.40 -1.68 2.35
CA LYS A 65 -8.13 -0.41 1.65
C LYS A 65 -8.08 -0.49 0.13
N SER A 66 -7.44 -1.51 -0.44
CA SER A 66 -7.14 -1.53 -1.88
C SER A 66 -7.86 -2.62 -2.66
N CYS A 67 -8.41 -3.63 -1.99
CA CYS A 67 -9.21 -4.65 -2.66
C CYS A 67 -10.49 -4.02 -3.22
N ARG A 68 -10.76 -4.24 -4.51
CA ARG A 68 -11.93 -3.68 -5.21
C ARG A 68 -13.23 -4.36 -4.80
N ALA A 69 -13.16 -5.63 -4.39
CA ALA A 69 -14.31 -6.39 -3.93
C ALA A 69 -14.55 -6.17 -2.42
N ASN A 70 -15.80 -5.90 -2.07
CA ASN A 70 -16.21 -5.74 -0.68
C ASN A 70 -16.10 -7.08 0.08
N GLN A 71 -15.83 -7.01 1.38
CA GLN A 71 -15.82 -8.19 2.25
C GLN A 71 -17.19 -8.87 2.30
N THR A 72 -18.27 -8.09 2.32
CA THR A 72 -19.64 -8.60 2.25
C THR A 72 -20.39 -7.89 1.14
N ILE A 73 -21.16 -8.66 0.37
CA ILE A 73 -22.11 -8.14 -0.60
C ILE A 73 -23.49 -8.75 -0.37
N SER A 74 -24.50 -7.88 -0.34
CA SER A 74 -25.91 -8.25 -0.24
C SER A 74 -26.58 -7.92 -1.57
N LEU A 75 -27.17 -8.93 -2.20
CA LEU A 75 -27.87 -8.83 -3.48
C LEU A 75 -29.29 -9.38 -3.30
N LYS A 76 -30.20 -8.86 -4.12
CA LYS A 76 -31.56 -9.38 -4.29
C LYS A 76 -31.93 -9.32 -5.77
N GLU A 77 -33.00 -9.99 -6.15
CA GLU A 77 -33.57 -9.85 -7.49
C GLU A 77 -33.93 -8.39 -7.80
N GLY A 78 -33.67 -7.98 -9.03
CA GLY A 78 -33.79 -6.59 -9.49
C GLY A 78 -32.63 -5.68 -9.11
N ALA A 79 -31.63 -6.16 -8.34
CA ALA A 79 -30.51 -5.33 -7.94
C ALA A 79 -29.66 -4.89 -9.15
N GLN A 80 -29.34 -3.60 -9.23
CA GLN A 80 -28.40 -3.07 -10.21
C GLN A 80 -26.98 -3.41 -9.76
N ALA A 81 -26.24 -4.13 -10.59
CA ALA A 81 -24.90 -4.59 -10.30
C ALA A 81 -23.90 -4.13 -11.38
N LEU A 82 -22.66 -3.93 -10.94
CA LEU A 82 -21.53 -3.52 -11.75
C LEU A 82 -20.47 -4.61 -11.64
N LEU A 83 -20.00 -5.12 -12.77
CA LEU A 83 -18.95 -6.12 -12.84
C LEU A 83 -17.58 -5.49 -12.55
N LEU A 84 -16.81 -6.10 -11.65
CA LEU A 84 -15.47 -5.66 -11.23
C LEU A 84 -14.33 -6.45 -11.92
N TRP A 85 -14.69 -7.30 -12.87
CA TRP A 85 -13.80 -8.31 -13.47
C TRP A 85 -13.95 -8.37 -14.98
N ASN A 86 -12.87 -8.77 -15.67
CA ASN A 86 -12.92 -9.02 -17.11
C ASN A 86 -13.22 -10.51 -17.31
N LEU A 87 -14.49 -10.85 -17.56
CA LEU A 87 -14.92 -12.24 -17.76
C LEU A 87 -14.74 -12.69 -19.20
N GLU A 88 -15.08 -11.82 -20.16
CA GLU A 88 -15.04 -12.14 -21.58
C GLU A 88 -15.01 -10.84 -22.39
N LEU A 89 -13.84 -10.51 -22.93
CA LEU A 89 -13.63 -9.26 -23.66
C LEU A 89 -14.39 -9.24 -24.99
N GLU A 90 -14.52 -10.39 -25.65
CA GLU A 90 -15.21 -10.55 -26.93
C GLU A 90 -16.72 -10.27 -26.81
N SER A 91 -17.37 -10.78 -25.75
CA SER A 91 -18.77 -10.49 -25.43
C SER A 91 -18.94 -9.20 -24.62
N LYS A 92 -17.87 -8.39 -24.52
CA LYS A 92 -17.80 -7.11 -23.81
C LYS A 92 -18.13 -7.18 -22.31
N LEU A 93 -18.11 -8.37 -21.71
CA LEU A 93 -18.24 -8.56 -20.27
C LEU A 93 -16.92 -8.21 -19.55
N ALA A 94 -16.70 -6.91 -19.45
CA ALA A 94 -15.52 -6.31 -18.85
C ALA A 94 -15.83 -5.59 -17.54
N ASN A 95 -14.79 -5.23 -16.81
CA ASN A 95 -14.87 -4.36 -15.65
C ASN A 95 -15.60 -3.05 -16.01
N GLY A 96 -16.65 -2.74 -15.26
CA GLY A 96 -17.57 -1.62 -15.54
C GLY A 96 -18.86 -2.00 -16.25
N SER A 97 -19.02 -3.26 -16.70
CA SER A 97 -20.28 -3.73 -17.29
C SER A 97 -21.40 -3.66 -16.27
N ARG A 98 -22.50 -3.03 -16.63
CA ARG A 98 -23.72 -2.94 -15.81
C ARG A 98 -24.67 -4.09 -16.13
N GLY A 99 -25.32 -4.61 -15.09
CA GLY A 99 -26.36 -5.61 -15.24
C GLY A 99 -27.39 -5.55 -14.12
N VAL A 100 -28.41 -6.39 -14.25
CA VAL A 100 -29.49 -6.57 -13.28
C VAL A 100 -29.46 -8.00 -12.79
N VAL A 101 -29.48 -8.20 -11.49
CA VAL A 101 -29.62 -9.53 -10.88
C VAL A 101 -31.03 -10.03 -11.15
N GLU A 102 -31.17 -11.11 -11.92
CA GLU A 102 -32.47 -11.73 -12.24
C GLU A 102 -32.83 -12.88 -11.30
N GLY A 103 -31.84 -13.46 -10.64
CA GLY A 103 -32.06 -14.60 -9.75
C GLY A 103 -30.77 -15.10 -9.13
N PHE A 104 -30.86 -16.25 -8.47
CA PHE A 104 -29.75 -16.94 -7.85
C PHE A 104 -29.78 -18.42 -8.24
N VAL A 105 -28.60 -19.02 -8.39
CA VAL A 105 -28.44 -20.43 -8.75
C VAL A 105 -27.55 -21.06 -7.70
N SER A 106 -27.98 -22.18 -7.13
CA SER A 106 -27.17 -22.95 -6.19
C SER A 106 -25.84 -23.34 -6.85
N SER A 107 -24.76 -23.25 -6.08
CA SER A 107 -23.42 -23.62 -6.54
C SER A 107 -23.34 -25.10 -6.94
N GLN A 108 -24.11 -25.97 -6.29
CA GLN A 108 -24.24 -27.39 -6.65
C GLN A 108 -24.88 -27.55 -8.03
N VAL A 109 -26.04 -26.93 -8.24
CA VAL A 109 -26.77 -26.99 -9.52
C VAL A 109 -25.92 -26.47 -10.66
N TYR A 110 -25.22 -25.35 -10.46
CA TYR A 110 -24.33 -24.80 -11.49
C TYR A 110 -23.15 -25.75 -11.79
N ASN A 111 -22.56 -26.36 -10.77
CA ASN A 111 -21.48 -27.34 -10.93
C ASN A 111 -21.95 -28.56 -11.74
N ASP A 112 -23.16 -29.06 -11.47
CA ASP A 112 -23.71 -30.21 -12.17
C ASP A 112 -24.00 -29.87 -13.64
N LEU A 113 -24.53 -28.68 -13.94
CA LEU A 113 -24.72 -28.19 -15.32
C LEU A 113 -23.40 -28.07 -16.10
N VAL A 114 -22.33 -27.57 -15.46
CA VAL A 114 -21.00 -27.49 -16.09
C VAL A 114 -20.43 -28.88 -16.38
N LYS A 115 -20.60 -29.83 -15.46
CA LYS A 115 -20.17 -31.23 -15.66
C LYS A 115 -20.97 -31.92 -16.76
N GLU A 116 -22.28 -31.71 -16.81
CA GLU A 116 -23.17 -32.27 -17.82
C GLU A 116 -22.77 -31.80 -19.23
N GLU A 117 -22.48 -30.51 -19.39
CA GLU A 117 -22.03 -29.94 -20.67
C GLU A 117 -20.64 -30.48 -21.07
N LEU A 118 -19.69 -30.59 -20.13
CA LEU A 118 -18.38 -31.19 -20.41
C LEU A 118 -18.51 -32.65 -20.83
N LYS A 119 -19.30 -33.44 -20.09
CA LYS A 119 -19.55 -34.84 -20.42
C LYS A 119 -20.21 -34.98 -21.79
N THR A 120 -21.18 -34.12 -22.13
CA THR A 120 -21.84 -34.15 -23.45
C THR A 120 -20.84 -33.87 -24.57
N ARG A 121 -19.82 -33.05 -24.34
CA ARG A 121 -18.74 -32.81 -25.32
C ARG A 121 -17.80 -33.99 -25.43
N ASP A 122 -17.44 -34.60 -24.30
CA ASP A 122 -16.60 -35.80 -24.28
C ASP A 122 -17.33 -36.98 -24.96
N ASP A 123 -18.59 -37.21 -24.61
CA ASP A 123 -19.47 -38.21 -25.23
C ASP A 123 -19.70 -37.91 -26.73
N ALA A 124 -19.73 -36.64 -27.16
CA ALA A 124 -19.83 -36.27 -28.58
C ALA A 124 -18.52 -36.48 -29.36
N VAL A 125 -17.36 -36.37 -28.69
CA VAL A 125 -16.06 -36.74 -29.24
C VAL A 125 -15.96 -38.26 -29.35
N GLU A 126 -16.41 -38.99 -28.32
CA GLU A 126 -16.49 -40.46 -28.33
C GLU A 126 -17.54 -40.99 -29.33
N ALA A 127 -18.65 -40.28 -29.54
CA ALA A 127 -19.71 -40.68 -30.46
C ALA A 127 -19.36 -40.53 -31.96
N ILE A 128 -18.27 -39.81 -32.29
CA ILE A 128 -17.66 -39.83 -33.63
C ILE A 128 -16.99 -41.20 -33.90
N GLU A 129 -16.69 -41.98 -32.85
CA GLU A 129 -16.23 -43.38 -32.92
C GLU A 129 -17.31 -44.43 -32.56
N GLY A 130 -18.57 -44.04 -32.30
CA GLY A 130 -19.65 -45.00 -32.03
C GLY A 130 -21.01 -44.41 -31.66
N SER A 131 -22.06 -44.85 -32.38
CA SER A 131 -23.45 -44.37 -32.33
C SER A 131 -24.15 -44.26 -30.95
N PRO A 132 -25.22 -43.43 -30.85
CA PRO A 132 -25.61 -42.74 -29.61
C PRO A 132 -26.72 -43.44 -28.81
N LYS A 133 -26.83 -43.11 -27.52
CA LYS A 133 -28.05 -43.30 -26.71
C LYS A 133 -28.44 -42.05 -25.95
N SER A 134 -29.65 -41.59 -26.23
CA SER A 134 -30.37 -40.49 -25.59
C SER A 134 -30.99 -40.88 -24.25
N ALA A 135 -31.11 -39.94 -23.31
CA ALA A 135 -32.18 -39.95 -22.31
C ALA A 135 -32.54 -38.53 -21.84
N SER A 136 -33.84 -38.32 -21.72
CA SER A 136 -34.64 -37.13 -21.40
C SER A 136 -34.87 -36.92 -19.89
N GLY A 137 -35.21 -35.70 -19.49
CA GLY A 137 -35.85 -35.42 -18.19
C GLY A 137 -36.12 -33.94 -17.92
N GLU A 138 -37.38 -33.58 -17.70
CA GLU A 138 -37.97 -32.22 -17.64
C GLU A 138 -37.84 -31.51 -16.27
N SER A 139 -37.60 -30.19 -16.30
CA SER A 139 -38.45 -29.12 -15.72
C SER A 139 -37.65 -27.80 -15.56
N ASP A 140 -37.05 -27.30 -16.64
CA ASP A 140 -36.16 -26.16 -16.52
C ASP A 140 -36.93 -24.82 -16.45
N SER A 141 -36.79 -24.11 -15.33
CA SER A 141 -37.12 -22.69 -15.25
C SER A 141 -36.35 -21.93 -16.35
N ASP A 142 -36.90 -20.82 -16.86
CA ASP A 142 -36.30 -20.05 -17.96
C ASP A 142 -34.84 -19.64 -17.69
N ALA A 143 -34.44 -19.52 -16.42
CA ALA A 143 -33.06 -19.28 -16.02
C ALA A 143 -32.14 -20.47 -16.38
N ILE A 144 -32.55 -21.71 -16.10
CA ILE A 144 -31.71 -22.90 -16.37
C ILE A 144 -31.51 -23.10 -17.87
N LYS A 145 -32.56 -22.92 -18.68
CA LYS A 145 -32.44 -22.95 -20.16
C LYS A 145 -31.44 -21.92 -20.67
N SER A 146 -31.50 -20.69 -20.13
CA SER A 146 -30.54 -19.64 -20.49
C SER A 146 -29.11 -19.96 -20.06
N ILE A 147 -28.92 -20.63 -18.91
CA ILE A 147 -27.61 -21.06 -18.43
C ILE A 147 -27.05 -22.14 -19.34
N LYS A 148 -27.82 -23.19 -19.67
CA LYS A 148 -27.40 -24.25 -20.58
C LYS A 148 -26.95 -23.70 -21.93
N SER A 149 -27.76 -22.85 -22.56
CA SER A 149 -27.39 -22.18 -23.82
C SER A 149 -26.08 -21.38 -23.72
N THR A 150 -25.85 -20.74 -22.58
CA THR A 150 -24.65 -19.94 -22.32
C THR A 150 -23.41 -20.81 -22.05
N LEU A 151 -23.58 -22.00 -21.45
CA LEU A 151 -22.51 -22.98 -21.26
C LEU A 151 -22.12 -23.62 -22.60
N SER A 152 -23.10 -23.96 -23.43
CA SER A 152 -22.86 -24.54 -24.76
C SER A 152 -22.09 -23.59 -25.69
N SER A 153 -22.25 -22.26 -25.52
CA SER A 153 -21.49 -21.28 -26.29
C SER A 153 -20.04 -21.05 -25.82
N MET A 154 -19.60 -21.68 -24.72
CA MET A 154 -18.24 -21.52 -24.18
C MET A 154 -17.26 -22.52 -24.77
N SER A 155 -15.96 -22.23 -24.72
CA SER A 155 -14.91 -23.20 -25.08
C SER A 155 -14.68 -24.24 -23.98
N THR A 156 -14.21 -25.43 -24.35
CA THR A 156 -13.89 -26.53 -23.41
C THR A 156 -12.90 -26.10 -22.33
N LYS A 157 -11.80 -25.44 -22.73
CA LYS A 157 -10.81 -24.86 -21.80
C LYS A 157 -11.43 -23.92 -20.76
N LYS A 158 -12.47 -23.18 -21.14
CA LYS A 158 -13.14 -22.25 -20.23
C LYS A 158 -14.03 -23.00 -19.25
N LEU A 159 -14.76 -24.02 -19.70
CA LEU A 159 -15.58 -24.90 -18.84
C LEU A 159 -14.72 -25.67 -17.84
N GLU A 160 -13.58 -26.22 -18.26
CA GLU A 160 -12.61 -26.88 -17.38
C GLU A 160 -12.10 -25.92 -16.30
N LYS A 161 -11.78 -24.68 -16.69
CA LYS A 161 -11.40 -23.63 -15.75
C LYS A 161 -12.54 -23.32 -14.77
N GLU A 162 -13.79 -23.23 -15.24
CA GLU A 162 -14.94 -23.03 -14.35
C GLU A 162 -15.04 -24.14 -13.31
N LEU A 163 -14.92 -25.40 -13.74
CA LEU A 163 -14.98 -26.56 -12.86
C LEU A 163 -13.85 -26.56 -11.82
N LYS A 164 -12.64 -26.16 -12.22
CA LYS A 164 -11.50 -26.02 -11.31
C LYS A 164 -11.73 -24.92 -10.27
N ASP A 165 -12.23 -23.75 -10.67
CA ASP A 165 -12.56 -22.65 -9.76
C ASP A 165 -13.65 -23.10 -8.76
N LEU A 166 -14.68 -23.82 -9.24
CA LEU A 166 -15.76 -24.33 -8.41
C LEU A 166 -15.29 -25.33 -7.35
N LYS A 167 -14.34 -26.23 -7.68
CA LYS A 167 -13.74 -27.15 -6.70
C LYS A 167 -13.00 -26.39 -5.60
N LEU A 168 -12.21 -25.38 -5.97
CA LEU A 168 -11.46 -24.58 -4.99
C LEU A 168 -12.38 -23.80 -4.03
N ILE A 169 -13.54 -23.37 -4.53
CA ILE A 169 -14.58 -22.72 -3.73
C ILE A 169 -15.35 -23.74 -2.87
N ALA A 170 -15.59 -24.94 -3.38
CA ALA A 170 -16.28 -26.03 -2.68
C ALA A 170 -15.49 -26.54 -1.47
N ASP A 171 -14.16 -26.56 -1.51
CA ASP A 171 -13.34 -26.89 -0.32
C ASP A 171 -13.44 -25.80 0.77
N SER A 172 -13.95 -24.62 0.40
CA SER A 172 -14.32 -23.51 1.28
C SER A 172 -15.85 -23.36 1.45
N ALA A 173 -16.59 -24.45 1.19
CA ALA A 173 -18.04 -24.57 0.93
C ALA A 173 -18.98 -23.78 1.85
N ALA A 174 -18.55 -23.44 3.07
CA ALA A 174 -19.43 -22.74 4.00
C ALA A 174 -19.83 -21.31 3.56
N LYS A 175 -19.10 -20.67 2.62
CA LYS A 175 -19.29 -19.24 2.32
C LYS A 175 -20.07 -18.89 1.04
N PHE A 176 -20.15 -19.77 0.04
CA PHE A 176 -20.78 -19.47 -1.27
C PHE A 176 -21.78 -20.55 -1.70
N ARG A 177 -23.01 -20.46 -1.16
CA ARG A 177 -24.10 -21.39 -1.47
C ARG A 177 -24.78 -21.10 -2.81
N ASP A 178 -24.98 -19.81 -3.11
CA ASP A 178 -25.69 -19.37 -4.30
C ASP A 178 -24.87 -18.36 -5.08
N PHE A 179 -24.96 -18.43 -6.41
CA PHE A 179 -24.34 -17.49 -7.34
C PHE A 179 -25.40 -16.62 -8.00
N PRO A 180 -25.18 -15.30 -8.12
CA PRO A 180 -26.13 -14.42 -8.79
C PRO A 180 -26.14 -14.67 -10.30
N PHE A 181 -27.35 -14.77 -10.85
CA PHE A 181 -27.61 -14.79 -12.27
C PHE A 181 -27.92 -13.37 -12.74
N VAL A 182 -27.08 -12.83 -13.63
CA VAL A 182 -27.10 -11.42 -14.00
C VAL A 182 -27.31 -11.27 -15.50
N ARG A 183 -28.28 -10.45 -15.90
CA ARG A 183 -28.44 -9.96 -17.27
C ARG A 183 -27.68 -8.65 -17.42
N PHE A 184 -26.67 -8.62 -18.30
CA PHE A 184 -25.93 -7.39 -18.56
C PHE A 184 -26.58 -6.55 -19.66
N ALA A 185 -26.38 -5.23 -19.58
CA ALA A 185 -26.93 -4.25 -20.53
C ALA A 185 -26.42 -4.48 -21.97
N ASN A 186 -25.21 -5.02 -22.10
CA ASN A 186 -24.58 -5.39 -23.37
C ASN A 186 -24.99 -6.79 -23.88
N GLY A 187 -25.99 -7.44 -23.27
CA GLY A 187 -26.66 -8.62 -23.83
C GLY A 187 -26.64 -9.85 -22.94
N PRO A 188 -25.48 -10.51 -22.71
CA PRO A 188 -25.47 -11.88 -22.22
C PRO A 188 -25.97 -11.98 -20.77
N LYS A 189 -26.74 -13.04 -20.50
CA LYS A 189 -27.03 -13.49 -19.13
C LYS A 189 -25.91 -14.41 -18.65
N ARG A 190 -25.44 -14.24 -17.42
CA ARG A 190 -24.33 -15.03 -16.88
C ARG A 190 -24.52 -15.32 -15.41
N VAL A 191 -24.12 -16.52 -14.99
CA VAL A 191 -23.89 -16.85 -13.58
C VAL A 191 -22.54 -16.27 -13.17
N ILE A 192 -22.53 -15.48 -12.11
CA ILE A 192 -21.31 -14.77 -11.67
C ILE A 192 -20.70 -15.47 -10.47
N ARG A 193 -19.67 -16.27 -10.75
CA ARG A 193 -18.90 -17.01 -9.75
C ARG A 193 -17.89 -16.12 -9.01
N PRO A 194 -17.52 -16.46 -7.77
CA PRO A 194 -16.40 -15.83 -7.07
C PRO A 194 -15.11 -15.82 -7.92
N GLN A 195 -14.37 -14.73 -7.85
CA GLN A 195 -13.06 -14.55 -8.51
C GLN A 195 -12.00 -14.21 -7.46
N ALA A 196 -10.75 -14.56 -7.74
CA ALA A 196 -9.59 -14.29 -6.88
C ALA A 196 -9.06 -12.87 -7.09
N PHE A 197 -9.27 -11.97 -6.12
CA PHE A 197 -8.64 -10.67 -6.10
C PHE A 197 -7.32 -10.77 -5.33
N GLU A 198 -6.19 -10.60 -6.01
CA GLU A 198 -4.87 -10.91 -5.42
C GLU A 198 -3.99 -9.67 -5.28
N LYS A 199 -3.11 -9.72 -4.27
CA LYS A 199 -1.99 -8.79 -4.10
C LYS A 199 -0.76 -9.54 -3.63
N GLU A 200 0.30 -9.43 -4.42
CA GLU A 200 1.62 -9.95 -4.08
C GLU A 200 2.37 -9.00 -3.12
N PHE A 201 2.94 -9.57 -2.07
CA PHE A 201 3.88 -8.94 -1.15
C PHE A 201 5.26 -9.54 -1.39
N LYS A 202 6.03 -8.89 -2.26
CA LYS A 202 7.31 -9.38 -2.78
C LYS A 202 8.22 -9.94 -1.67
N GLY A 203 8.55 -11.22 -1.78
CA GLY A 203 9.48 -11.91 -0.88
C GLY A 203 8.86 -12.37 0.43
N CYS A 204 7.55 -12.25 0.58
CA CYS A 204 6.79 -12.70 1.74
C CYS A 204 5.70 -13.69 1.31
N GLY A 205 4.77 -13.25 0.45
CA GLY A 205 3.56 -14.00 0.17
C GLY A 205 2.57 -13.27 -0.72
N THR A 206 1.45 -13.92 -1.00
CA THR A 206 0.30 -13.35 -1.70
C THR A 206 -0.92 -13.35 -0.79
N ALA A 207 -1.70 -12.27 -0.82
CA ALA A 207 -3.02 -12.21 -0.22
C ALA A 207 -4.10 -12.26 -1.30
N THR A 208 -5.11 -13.10 -1.10
CA THR A 208 -6.18 -13.36 -2.06
C THR A 208 -7.54 -13.20 -1.39
N ARG A 209 -8.40 -12.36 -1.95
CA ARG A 209 -9.83 -12.27 -1.59
C ARG A 209 -10.65 -12.96 -2.68
N TRP A 210 -11.29 -14.06 -2.33
CA TRP A 210 -12.32 -14.68 -3.15
C TRP A 210 -13.67 -14.01 -2.84
N GLN A 211 -14.28 -13.44 -3.87
CA GLN A 211 -15.60 -12.80 -3.77
C GLN A 211 -16.27 -12.77 -5.14
N VAL A 212 -17.61 -12.79 -5.17
CA VAL A 212 -18.36 -12.50 -6.38
C VAL A 212 -17.97 -11.11 -6.89
N PRO A 213 -17.45 -10.96 -8.13
CA PRO A 213 -16.91 -9.70 -8.65
C PRO A 213 -18.00 -8.70 -9.03
N LEU A 214 -18.98 -8.48 -8.17
CA LEU A 214 -20.05 -7.51 -8.34
C LEU A 214 -19.95 -6.45 -7.25
N THR A 215 -20.44 -5.26 -7.56
CA THR A 215 -20.82 -4.26 -6.56
C THR A 215 -22.17 -3.67 -6.94
N LEU A 216 -22.90 -3.12 -5.97
CA LEU A 216 -24.12 -2.36 -6.27
C LEU A 216 -23.80 -1.16 -7.16
N ALA A 217 -24.67 -0.92 -8.15
CA ALA A 217 -24.40 0.00 -9.27
C ALA A 217 -25.36 1.18 -9.36
N TRP A 218 -26.13 1.48 -8.31
CA TRP A 218 -26.96 2.70 -8.28
C TRP A 218 -26.13 3.96 -8.12
N ALA A 219 -25.05 3.90 -7.33
CA ALA A 219 -24.15 5.01 -7.10
C ALA A 219 -22.71 4.51 -6.94
N ILE A 220 -21.77 5.25 -7.53
CA ILE A 220 -20.34 5.03 -7.41
C ILE A 220 -19.66 6.37 -7.18
N SER A 221 -18.58 6.40 -6.40
CA SER A 221 -17.79 7.61 -6.26
C SER A 221 -16.97 7.88 -7.53
N ILE A 222 -16.71 9.15 -7.82
CA ILE A 222 -15.93 9.58 -9.00
C ILE A 222 -14.55 8.90 -9.00
N HIS A 223 -13.89 8.82 -7.83
CA HIS A 223 -12.62 8.12 -7.67
C HIS A 223 -12.66 6.65 -8.08
N LYS A 224 -13.72 5.91 -7.72
CA LYS A 224 -13.88 4.50 -8.11
C LYS A 224 -14.23 4.32 -9.58
N SER A 225 -14.81 5.34 -10.21
CA SER A 225 -15.14 5.32 -11.63
C SER A 225 -13.93 5.55 -12.55
N GLN A 226 -12.80 6.03 -12.02
CA GLN A 226 -11.63 6.40 -12.83
C GLN A 226 -11.11 5.20 -13.64
N GLY A 227 -10.94 5.41 -14.95
CA GLY A 227 -10.51 4.37 -15.88
C GLY A 227 -11.63 3.46 -16.39
N MET A 228 -12.87 3.64 -15.93
CA MET A 228 -14.03 2.90 -16.41
C MET A 228 -14.76 3.63 -17.55
N THR A 229 -15.48 2.85 -18.36
CA THR A 229 -16.46 3.37 -19.34
C THR A 229 -17.85 2.94 -18.88
N ILE A 230 -18.74 3.90 -18.63
CA ILE A 230 -20.09 3.68 -18.11
C ILE A 230 -21.09 4.10 -19.20
N GLU A 231 -21.96 3.16 -19.59
CA GLU A 231 -22.90 3.40 -20.67
C GLU A 231 -23.98 4.42 -20.28
N TRP A 232 -24.74 4.14 -19.22
CA TRP A 232 -25.78 5.03 -18.70
C TRP A 232 -25.34 5.63 -17.38
N LEU A 233 -25.13 6.95 -17.36
CA LEU A 233 -24.54 7.67 -16.24
C LEU A 233 -25.33 8.93 -15.88
N LYS A 234 -25.65 9.09 -14.59
CA LYS A 234 -26.08 10.37 -14.01
C LYS A 234 -24.96 10.90 -13.13
N VAL A 235 -24.45 12.08 -13.45
CA VAL A 235 -23.36 12.75 -12.73
C VAL A 235 -23.94 13.90 -11.92
N ASP A 236 -23.68 13.89 -10.61
CA ASP A 236 -23.92 15.02 -9.74
C ASP A 236 -22.61 15.74 -9.48
N LEU A 237 -22.51 17.00 -9.90
CA LEU A 237 -21.28 17.79 -9.79
C LEU A 237 -21.21 18.67 -8.54
N ARG A 238 -22.16 18.53 -7.60
CA ARG A 238 -22.05 19.18 -6.28
C ARG A 238 -20.75 18.77 -5.59
N ASP A 239 -20.12 19.75 -4.94
CA ASP A 239 -18.95 19.55 -4.08
C ASP A 239 -17.76 18.83 -4.77
N CYS A 240 -17.51 19.11 -6.06
CA CYS A 240 -16.32 18.64 -6.76
C CYS A 240 -15.06 19.40 -6.29
N PHE A 241 -14.61 19.07 -5.07
CA PHE A 241 -13.52 19.77 -4.40
C PHE A 241 -12.15 19.56 -5.07
N ALA A 242 -11.91 18.43 -5.73
CA ALA A 242 -10.61 18.08 -6.28
C ALA A 242 -10.43 18.56 -7.75
N ILE A 243 -9.22 19.00 -8.05
CA ILE A 243 -8.82 19.42 -9.40
C ILE A 243 -8.98 18.24 -10.38
N GLY A 244 -9.66 18.46 -11.50
CA GLY A 244 -9.91 17.44 -12.52
C GLY A 244 -11.02 16.42 -12.17
N GLN A 245 -11.63 16.48 -10.98
CA GLN A 245 -12.64 15.52 -10.56
C GLN A 245 -13.90 15.58 -11.44
N ALA A 246 -14.40 16.77 -11.75
CA ALA A 246 -15.53 16.95 -12.66
C ALA A 246 -15.24 16.38 -14.06
N TYR A 247 -14.01 16.59 -14.56
CA TYR A 247 -13.57 16.00 -15.83
C TYR A 247 -13.54 14.47 -15.78
N VAL A 248 -13.01 13.88 -14.70
CA VAL A 248 -13.00 12.42 -14.53
C VAL A 248 -14.42 11.89 -14.56
N ALA A 249 -15.36 12.51 -13.84
CA ALA A 249 -16.76 12.07 -13.77
C ALA A 249 -17.45 12.09 -15.15
N CYS A 250 -17.38 13.22 -15.85
CA CYS A 250 -18.05 13.38 -17.15
C CYS A 250 -17.39 12.52 -18.25
N SER A 251 -16.07 12.33 -18.19
CA SER A 251 -15.35 11.49 -19.17
C SER A 251 -15.61 9.99 -19.02
N ARG A 252 -16.40 9.55 -18.02
CA ARG A 252 -16.79 8.13 -17.90
C ARG A 252 -17.95 7.77 -18.83
N GLY A 253 -18.79 8.74 -19.20
CA GLY A 253 -19.94 8.52 -20.07
C GLY A 253 -19.51 8.14 -21.48
N LYS A 254 -20.20 7.18 -22.09
CA LYS A 254 -19.92 6.76 -23.48
C LYS A 254 -20.37 7.81 -24.52
N GLY A 255 -21.39 8.60 -24.21
CA GLY A 255 -21.89 9.66 -25.08
C GLY A 255 -22.86 10.60 -24.36
N VAL A 256 -23.18 11.73 -25.00
CA VAL A 256 -24.06 12.76 -24.43
C VAL A 256 -25.50 12.26 -24.24
N GLN A 257 -25.99 11.41 -25.15
CA GLN A 257 -27.35 10.86 -25.10
C GLN A 257 -27.58 9.93 -23.90
N SER A 258 -26.53 9.26 -23.43
CA SER A 258 -26.60 8.30 -22.33
C SER A 258 -26.07 8.88 -21.01
N MET A 259 -25.91 10.21 -20.93
CA MET A 259 -25.40 10.91 -19.77
C MET A 259 -26.31 12.08 -19.36
N SER A 260 -26.56 12.20 -18.06
CA SER A 260 -27.23 13.36 -17.47
C SER A 260 -26.31 14.00 -16.42
N VAL A 261 -26.14 15.32 -16.49
CA VAL A 261 -25.35 16.09 -15.52
C VAL A 261 -26.30 16.99 -14.74
N VAL A 262 -26.20 16.97 -13.41
CA VAL A 262 -26.98 17.83 -12.51
C VAL A 262 -26.06 18.67 -11.64
N ASN A 263 -26.57 19.82 -11.18
CA ASN A 263 -25.87 20.75 -10.29
C ASN A 263 -24.50 21.21 -10.84
N TYR A 264 -24.49 21.54 -12.12
CA TYR A 264 -23.32 22.08 -12.79
C TYR A 264 -23.04 23.51 -12.29
N ASP A 265 -21.79 23.77 -11.88
CA ASP A 265 -21.27 25.11 -11.65
C ASP A 265 -19.89 25.22 -12.35
N PRO A 266 -19.66 26.21 -13.24
CA PRO A 266 -18.37 26.44 -13.87
C PRO A 266 -17.19 26.50 -12.88
N ARG A 267 -17.44 26.98 -11.65
CA ARG A 267 -16.42 27.09 -10.58
C ARG A 267 -15.89 25.73 -10.11
N GLU A 268 -16.65 24.65 -10.31
CA GLU A 268 -16.23 23.30 -9.96
C GLU A 268 -15.29 22.67 -11.00
N ILE A 269 -15.17 23.26 -12.19
CA ILE A 269 -14.24 22.81 -13.21
C ILE A 269 -12.87 23.42 -12.96
N LYS A 270 -12.09 22.73 -12.12
CA LYS A 270 -10.75 23.18 -11.71
C LYS A 270 -9.68 22.41 -12.49
N VAL A 271 -8.67 23.13 -12.97
CA VAL A 271 -7.52 22.56 -13.70
C VAL A 271 -6.23 23.06 -13.08
N SER A 272 -5.27 22.15 -12.86
CA SER A 272 -3.97 22.49 -12.28
C SER A 272 -3.14 23.34 -13.24
N GLU A 273 -2.65 24.47 -12.76
CA GLU A 273 -1.78 25.35 -13.55
C GLU A 273 -0.46 24.66 -13.93
N LYS A 274 0.05 23.77 -13.05
CA LYS A 274 1.21 22.93 -13.34
C LYS A 274 0.98 22.04 -14.56
N VAL A 275 -0.21 21.41 -14.63
CA VAL A 275 -0.58 20.54 -15.75
C VAL A 275 -0.80 21.35 -17.04
N LYS A 276 -1.40 22.54 -16.96
CA LYS A 276 -1.54 23.44 -18.12
C LYS A 276 -0.19 23.88 -18.68
N ARG A 277 0.75 24.27 -17.82
CA ARG A 277 2.12 24.62 -18.22
C ARG A 277 2.80 23.44 -18.90
N PHE A 278 2.73 22.26 -18.27
CA PHE A 278 3.28 21.02 -18.84
C PHE A 278 2.70 20.72 -20.23
N ALA A 279 1.38 20.74 -20.39
CA ALA A 279 0.72 20.49 -21.68
C ALA A 279 1.15 21.50 -22.77
N ARG A 280 1.31 22.78 -22.43
CA ARG A 280 1.82 23.81 -23.35
C ARG A 280 3.26 23.53 -23.80
N CYS A 281 4.16 23.16 -22.87
CA CYS A 281 5.54 22.79 -23.21
C CYS A 281 5.57 21.61 -24.20
N VAL A 282 4.77 20.56 -23.93
CA VAL A 282 4.67 19.38 -24.80
C VAL A 282 4.16 19.76 -26.20
N GLN A 283 3.07 20.54 -26.29
CA GLN A 283 2.52 20.99 -27.58
C GLN A 283 3.51 21.82 -28.40
N GLN A 284 4.37 22.61 -27.73
CA GLN A 284 5.38 23.45 -28.37
C GLN A 284 6.71 22.71 -28.64
N GLY A 285 6.83 21.43 -28.28
CA GLY A 285 8.08 20.67 -28.39
C GLY A 285 9.20 21.20 -27.47
N LYS A 286 8.87 21.97 -26.43
CA LYS A 286 9.83 22.55 -25.50
C LYS A 286 9.94 21.68 -24.23
N PRO A 287 11.14 21.56 -23.64
CA PRO A 287 11.29 20.95 -22.32
C PRO A 287 10.42 21.67 -21.29
N TYR A 288 9.84 20.90 -20.36
CA TYR A 288 9.11 21.49 -19.24
C TYR A 288 10.07 22.28 -18.35
N ASP A 289 9.75 23.54 -18.14
CA ASP A 289 10.57 24.56 -17.46
C ASP A 289 10.08 24.88 -16.04
N GLY A 290 9.09 24.12 -15.54
CA GLY A 290 8.59 24.23 -14.18
C GLY A 290 9.29 23.27 -13.21
N PRO A 291 8.96 23.36 -11.91
CA PRO A 291 9.59 22.52 -10.89
C PRO A 291 9.27 21.05 -11.14
N LEU A 292 10.32 20.25 -11.24
CA LEU A 292 10.27 18.81 -11.34
C LEU A 292 9.82 18.22 -10.00
N TRP A 293 9.44 16.94 -10.03
CA TRP A 293 9.14 16.18 -8.81
C TRP A 293 10.27 16.33 -7.76
N HIS A 294 11.53 16.25 -8.21
CA HIS A 294 12.71 16.39 -7.37
C HIS A 294 12.80 17.76 -6.68
N ASP A 295 12.39 18.82 -7.37
CA ASP A 295 12.41 20.20 -6.83
C ASP A 295 11.29 20.41 -5.80
N THR A 296 10.22 19.62 -5.88
CA THR A 296 9.09 19.66 -4.94
C THR A 296 9.21 18.68 -3.78
N LEU A 297 10.19 17.76 -3.79
CA LEU A 297 10.40 16.78 -2.72
C LEU A 297 10.62 17.44 -1.37
N ALA A 298 11.47 18.48 -1.32
CA ALA A 298 11.76 19.19 -0.09
C ALA A 298 10.51 19.86 0.51
N GLU A 299 9.67 20.46 -0.34
CA GLU A 299 8.43 21.10 0.10
C GLU A 299 7.35 20.08 0.47
N PHE A 300 7.22 19.00 -0.30
CA PHE A 300 6.32 17.90 0.04
C PHE A 300 6.69 17.26 1.38
N ASP A 301 7.96 16.92 1.57
CA ASP A 301 8.47 16.39 2.84
C ASP A 301 8.28 17.40 3.98
N ARG A 302 8.46 18.71 3.74
CA ARG A 302 8.17 19.77 4.71
C ARG A 302 6.71 19.79 5.11
N LEU A 303 5.79 19.77 4.15
CA LEU A 303 4.35 19.79 4.40
C LEU A 303 3.88 18.54 5.13
N VAL A 304 4.35 17.36 4.73
CA VAL A 304 4.05 16.09 5.41
C VAL A 304 4.60 16.09 6.84
N ARG A 305 5.81 16.62 7.07
CA ARG A 305 6.36 16.77 8.44
C ARG A 305 5.53 17.71 9.28
N LEU A 306 5.12 18.87 8.73
CA LEU A 306 4.26 19.82 9.43
C LEU A 306 2.92 19.19 9.84
N GLU A 307 2.34 18.38 8.96
CA GLU A 307 1.09 17.66 9.24
C GLU A 307 1.27 16.59 10.33
N ILE A 308 2.35 15.80 10.27
CA ILE A 308 2.72 14.81 11.29
C ILE A 308 2.97 15.50 12.64
N ASP A 309 3.71 16.61 12.65
CA ASP A 309 4.02 17.36 13.86
C ASP A 309 2.77 18.01 14.46
N GLN A 310 1.87 18.54 13.62
CA GLN A 310 0.55 18.99 14.07
C GLN A 310 -0.25 17.84 14.70
N GLN A 311 -0.30 16.67 14.05
CA GLN A 311 -0.97 15.48 14.60
C GLN A 311 -0.39 15.06 15.96
N LYS A 312 0.94 15.08 16.10
CA LYS A 312 1.64 14.75 17.35
C LYS A 312 1.33 15.78 18.45
N LYS A 313 1.42 17.07 18.14
CA LYS A 313 1.11 18.16 19.08
C LYS A 313 -0.34 18.09 19.55
N MET A 314 -1.28 17.90 18.63
CA MET A 314 -2.69 17.72 18.94
C MET A 314 -2.92 16.50 19.84
N LYS A 315 -2.36 15.34 19.49
CA LYS A 315 -2.49 14.13 20.34
C LYS A 315 -1.91 14.37 21.73
N SER A 316 -0.70 14.92 21.85
CA SER A 316 -0.05 15.16 23.15
C SER A 316 -0.85 16.13 24.01
N HIS A 317 -1.31 17.25 23.45
CA HIS A 317 -2.11 18.24 24.19
C HIS A 317 -3.36 17.63 24.81
N TYR A 318 -4.18 16.93 24.02
CA TYR A 318 -5.47 16.41 24.49
C TYR A 318 -5.35 15.11 25.31
N THR A 319 -4.35 14.26 25.05
CA THR A 319 -4.21 12.97 25.76
C THR A 319 -3.27 13.03 26.97
N GLN A 320 -2.27 13.91 26.97
CA GLN A 320 -1.23 13.95 28.00
C GLN A 320 -1.27 15.22 28.85
N THR A 321 -1.52 16.40 28.25
CA THR A 321 -1.47 17.69 28.94
C THR A 321 -2.79 18.04 29.62
N GLU A 322 -3.91 18.04 28.90
CA GLU A 322 -5.23 18.35 29.48
C GLU A 322 -5.84 17.16 30.24
N LYS A 323 -5.44 15.92 29.91
CA LYS A 323 -5.98 14.66 30.47
C LYS A 323 -7.49 14.69 30.64
N ARG A 324 -8.20 15.19 29.62
CA ARG A 324 -9.64 15.44 29.70
C ARG A 324 -10.37 14.16 30.06
N ARG A 325 -11.16 14.20 31.13
CA ARG A 325 -11.94 13.06 31.60
C ARG A 325 -13.35 13.12 31.04
N CYS A 326 -13.91 11.95 30.79
CA CYS A 326 -15.30 11.81 30.37
C CYS A 326 -16.22 12.24 31.51
N ASP A 327 -17.19 13.10 31.21
CA ASP A 327 -18.10 13.67 32.20
C ASP A 327 -18.99 12.61 32.87
N LYS A 328 -19.20 11.46 32.20
CA LYS A 328 -20.06 10.37 32.68
C LYS A 328 -19.31 9.22 33.35
N CYS A 329 -18.14 8.82 32.85
CA CYS A 329 -17.43 7.64 33.36
C CYS A 329 -16.03 7.93 33.91
N GLY A 330 -15.56 9.18 33.85
CA GLY A 330 -14.26 9.59 34.38
C GLY A 330 -13.04 9.05 33.63
N ALA A 331 -13.24 8.24 32.58
CA ALA A 331 -12.17 7.72 31.73
C ALA A 331 -11.47 8.85 30.95
N VAL A 332 -10.17 8.71 30.70
CA VAL A 332 -9.41 9.68 29.91
C VAL A 332 -9.87 9.60 28.46
N CYS A 333 -10.33 10.72 27.91
CA CYS A 333 -10.82 10.80 26.55
C CYS A 333 -9.66 10.76 25.55
N VAL A 334 -9.94 10.24 24.35
CA VAL A 334 -8.94 10.09 23.28
C VAL A 334 -9.25 11.03 22.11
N LEU A 335 -8.18 11.55 21.49
CA LEU A 335 -8.29 12.39 20.31
C LEU A 335 -8.33 11.53 19.03
N ASN A 336 -9.33 11.76 18.20
CA ASN A 336 -9.53 11.10 16.93
C ASN A 336 -9.69 12.11 15.80
N GLN A 337 -9.34 11.71 14.57
CA GLN A 337 -9.53 12.52 13.36
C GLN A 337 -10.69 11.94 12.54
N ILE A 338 -11.55 12.82 12.02
CA ILE A 338 -12.67 12.45 11.15
C ILE A 338 -12.08 12.02 9.80
N LYS A 339 -12.10 10.70 9.55
CA LYS A 339 -11.57 10.11 8.32
C LYS A 339 -12.49 10.32 7.11
N SER A 340 -13.79 10.44 7.34
CA SER A 340 -14.80 10.86 6.35
C SER A 340 -16.13 11.10 7.07
N ASN A 341 -16.88 12.14 6.65
CA ASN A 341 -18.28 12.28 7.00
C ASN A 341 -19.05 13.10 5.96
N ALA A 342 -20.38 12.96 5.96
CA ALA A 342 -21.29 13.66 5.04
C ALA A 342 -21.39 15.17 5.30
N SER A 343 -20.88 15.64 6.45
CA SER A 343 -21.02 17.02 6.93
C SER A 343 -19.83 17.93 6.59
N GLY A 344 -18.93 17.50 5.69
CA GLY A 344 -17.78 18.32 5.26
C GLY A 344 -16.71 18.54 6.33
N ASN A 345 -16.66 17.71 7.36
CA ASN A 345 -15.71 17.83 8.47
C ASN A 345 -14.53 16.84 8.35
N GLN A 346 -14.24 16.33 7.15
CA GLN A 346 -13.09 15.44 6.93
C GLN A 346 -11.79 16.16 7.31
N GLY A 347 -10.91 15.46 8.02
CA GLY A 347 -9.63 15.99 8.49
C GLY A 347 -9.69 16.74 9.82
N LYS A 348 -10.90 17.06 10.31
CA LYS A 348 -11.11 17.69 11.62
C LYS A 348 -10.90 16.71 12.79
N TYR A 349 -10.48 17.21 13.94
CA TYR A 349 -10.27 16.44 15.16
C TYR A 349 -11.46 16.54 16.11
N PHE A 350 -11.69 15.46 16.86
CA PHE A 350 -12.67 15.39 17.92
C PHE A 350 -12.11 14.58 19.10
N VAL A 351 -12.51 14.95 20.30
CA VAL A 351 -12.27 14.19 21.52
C VAL A 351 -13.46 13.27 21.74
N SER A 352 -13.21 12.01 22.08
CA SER A 352 -14.26 11.04 22.39
C SER A 352 -13.88 10.17 23.58
N CYS A 353 -14.85 9.84 24.42
CA CYS A 353 -14.69 8.86 25.48
C CYS A 353 -14.48 7.44 24.89
N PRO A 354 -13.44 6.68 25.32
CA PRO A 354 -13.20 5.32 24.83
C PRO A 354 -14.30 4.32 25.20
N ASN A 355 -15.02 4.57 26.30
CA ASN A 355 -16.08 3.70 26.80
C ASN A 355 -17.47 4.06 26.26
N GLY A 356 -17.60 5.08 25.42
CA GLY A 356 -18.89 5.48 24.84
C GLY A 356 -19.04 4.92 23.43
N GLY A 357 -19.97 4.00 23.24
CA GLY A 357 -20.34 3.52 21.90
C GLY A 357 -21.00 4.63 21.07
N ARG A 358 -21.05 4.48 19.74
CA ARG A 358 -21.84 5.39 18.87
C ARG A 358 -23.32 5.35 19.30
N GLY A 359 -23.80 6.42 19.94
CA GLY A 359 -25.21 6.58 20.30
C GLY A 359 -25.54 6.43 21.79
N GLU A 360 -24.57 6.17 22.66
CA GLU A 360 -24.81 6.18 24.11
C GLU A 360 -24.85 7.63 24.63
N GLN A 361 -26.00 8.04 25.15
CA GLN A 361 -26.19 9.39 25.66
C GLN A 361 -25.33 9.64 26.92
N GLY A 362 -24.71 10.82 26.96
CA GLY A 362 -23.95 11.32 28.11
C GLY A 362 -22.43 11.08 28.12
N HIS A 363 -21.86 10.34 27.15
CA HIS A 363 -20.39 10.25 27.03
C HIS A 363 -19.81 11.44 26.26
N THR A 364 -18.62 11.92 26.66
CA THR A 364 -17.99 13.08 26.05
C THR A 364 -17.68 12.84 24.57
N TRP A 365 -18.21 13.72 23.72
CA TRP A 365 -17.89 13.85 22.30
C TRP A 365 -17.86 15.33 21.93
N GLU A 366 -16.72 15.83 21.51
CA GLU A 366 -16.57 17.26 21.16
C GLU A 366 -15.57 17.47 20.03
N LEU A 367 -15.92 18.36 19.10
CA LEU A 367 -15.08 18.75 17.98
C LEU A 367 -14.05 19.81 18.43
N VAL A 368 -12.75 19.54 18.28
CA VAL A 368 -11.68 20.36 18.91
C VAL A 368 -10.69 20.95 17.91
N ASN A 369 -11.18 21.50 16.79
CA ASN A 369 -10.31 22.02 15.72
C ASN A 369 -9.62 23.35 16.00
N THR A 370 -9.87 23.95 17.15
CA THR A 370 -9.23 25.18 17.55
C THR A 370 -7.94 24.83 18.29
N LEU A 371 -6.80 25.13 17.65
CA LEU A 371 -5.60 25.45 18.40
C LEU A 371 -5.94 26.57 19.39
N PRO A 372 -5.51 26.46 20.64
CA PRO A 372 -4.73 27.56 21.17
C PRO A 372 -3.45 27.02 21.79
N LEU A 373 -2.31 27.38 21.21
CA LEU A 373 -1.19 27.77 22.04
C LEU A 373 -1.05 29.27 21.81
N LYS A 374 -1.14 30.05 22.90
CA LYS A 374 -0.77 31.46 22.89
C LYS A 374 0.52 31.59 22.10
N SER A 375 0.56 32.54 21.17
CA SER A 375 1.76 32.85 20.43
C SER A 375 2.86 33.20 21.42
N GLU A 376 3.72 32.24 21.75
CA GLU A 376 5.10 32.61 22.00
C GLU A 376 5.55 33.20 20.67
N THR A 377 5.77 34.50 20.69
CA THR A 377 6.54 35.21 19.68
C THR A 377 7.88 34.49 19.58
N VAL A 378 7.96 33.52 18.67
CA VAL A 378 9.23 33.10 18.12
C VAL A 378 9.68 34.30 17.32
N THR A 379 10.43 35.20 17.98
CA THR A 379 11.40 36.06 17.31
C THR A 379 12.05 35.22 16.22
N PRO A 380 12.15 35.71 14.97
CA PRO A 380 12.71 34.92 13.89
C PRO A 380 14.12 34.54 14.28
N ALA A 381 14.28 33.31 14.79
CA ALA A 381 15.58 32.72 14.97
C ALA A 381 16.17 32.71 13.57
N LYS A 382 17.24 33.50 13.40
CA LYS A 382 18.16 33.50 12.25
C LYS A 382 18.07 32.15 11.56
N ALA A 383 17.66 32.14 10.29
CA ALA A 383 17.48 30.95 9.46
C ALA A 383 18.43 29.84 9.91
N ALA A 384 17.92 28.89 10.69
CA ALA A 384 18.74 27.86 11.28
C ALA A 384 19.36 27.09 10.11
N GLU A 385 20.69 27.01 10.08
CA GLU A 385 21.42 26.26 9.06
C GLU A 385 20.81 24.87 8.98
N SER A 386 20.24 24.51 7.83
CA SER A 386 19.58 23.22 7.63
C SER A 386 20.55 22.28 6.90
N PHE A 387 20.73 21.06 7.42
CA PHE A 387 21.43 20.00 6.71
C PHE A 387 20.74 19.73 5.36
N LYS A 388 21.49 19.79 4.27
CA LYS A 388 20.99 19.66 2.89
C LYS A 388 21.97 18.86 2.04
N HIS A 389 21.59 18.55 0.80
CA HIS A 389 22.51 17.92 -0.15
C HIS A 389 23.57 18.92 -0.61
N TYR A 390 24.83 18.67 -0.29
CA TYR A 390 25.97 19.50 -0.69
C TYR A 390 26.63 18.92 -1.94
N ILE A 391 26.92 19.79 -2.91
CA ILE A 391 27.62 19.44 -4.15
C ILE A 391 29.01 20.09 -4.11
N PRO A 392 30.10 19.34 -4.37
CA PRO A 392 31.44 19.90 -4.42
C PRO A 392 31.51 21.14 -5.34
N GLY A 393 32.01 22.26 -4.82
CA GLY A 393 32.15 23.51 -5.58
C GLY A 393 30.89 24.39 -5.65
N GLN A 394 29.78 23.97 -5.02
CA GLN A 394 28.55 24.77 -4.93
C GLN A 394 28.26 25.20 -3.49
N SER A 395 27.59 26.34 -3.31
CA SER A 395 27.14 26.84 -2.00
C SER A 395 28.25 26.91 -0.93
N GLY A 396 29.48 27.22 -1.32
CA GLY A 396 30.64 27.31 -0.41
C GLY A 396 31.25 25.96 -0.01
N ALA A 397 30.80 24.84 -0.57
CA ALA A 397 31.33 23.52 -0.25
C ALA A 397 32.67 23.25 -0.96
N ILE A 398 33.69 22.84 -0.20
CA ILE A 398 35.07 22.71 -0.66
C ILE A 398 35.29 21.34 -1.32
N PRO A 399 35.61 21.25 -2.62
CA PRO A 399 35.90 19.98 -3.28
C PRO A 399 37.07 19.22 -2.63
N GLY A 400 36.98 17.89 -2.58
CA GLY A 400 38.08 17.04 -2.10
C GLY A 400 38.35 17.11 -0.59
N ARG A 401 37.51 17.80 0.20
CA ARG A 401 37.70 17.99 1.65
C ARG A 401 37.70 16.68 2.43
N LEU A 402 37.10 15.62 1.89
CA LEU A 402 37.05 14.29 2.52
C LEU A 402 38.06 13.29 1.93
N LYS A 403 39.01 13.76 1.09
CA LYS A 403 39.92 12.90 0.34
C LYS A 403 40.69 11.94 1.25
N GLY A 404 40.50 10.64 1.03
CA GLY A 404 41.22 9.58 1.73
C GLY A 404 40.67 9.21 3.11
N LEU A 405 39.55 9.78 3.53
CA LEU A 405 38.87 9.46 4.79
C LEU A 405 37.81 8.37 4.61
N ARG A 406 37.63 7.57 5.66
CA ARG A 406 36.70 6.43 5.71
C ARG A 406 35.59 6.66 6.70
N PHE A 407 34.36 6.64 6.21
CA PHE A 407 33.14 6.87 6.97
C PHE A 407 32.33 5.60 7.13
N VAL A 408 31.68 5.46 8.28
CA VAL A 408 30.55 4.54 8.47
C VAL A 408 29.33 5.39 8.75
N CYS A 409 28.19 5.08 8.13
CA CYS A 409 26.94 5.81 8.33
C CYS A 409 25.97 4.99 9.19
N SER A 410 25.33 5.62 10.18
CA SER A 410 24.30 5.02 11.04
C SER A 410 23.09 5.95 11.15
N GLY A 411 21.87 5.37 11.18
CA GLY A 411 20.61 6.14 11.21
C GLY A 411 20.02 6.43 9.83
N VAL A 412 19.02 7.31 9.80
CA VAL A 412 18.35 7.83 8.61
C VAL A 412 18.73 9.29 8.34
N PHE A 413 18.76 9.65 7.06
CA PHE A 413 19.12 11.00 6.59
C PHE A 413 18.00 11.52 5.68
N PRO A 414 16.84 11.84 6.27
CA PRO A 414 15.65 12.17 5.50
C PRO A 414 15.81 13.49 4.72
N GLU A 415 16.74 14.37 5.11
CA GLU A 415 17.08 15.61 4.39
C GLU A 415 17.78 15.36 3.05
N LEU A 416 18.31 14.16 2.83
CA LEU A 416 18.92 13.74 1.57
C LEU A 416 17.94 12.92 0.70
N GLY A 417 16.65 12.94 1.04
CA GLY A 417 15.53 12.34 0.30
C GLY A 417 15.15 10.91 0.71
N GLY A 418 13.90 10.51 0.40
CA GLY A 418 13.44 9.12 0.50
C GLY A 418 12.30 8.80 1.45
N GLY A 419 11.65 9.79 2.07
CA GLY A 419 10.63 9.56 3.10
C GLY A 419 11.17 8.80 4.33
N PHE A 420 10.28 8.36 5.21
CA PHE A 420 10.63 7.45 6.33
C PHE A 420 10.99 6.06 5.77
N GLY A 421 12.22 5.91 5.29
CA GLY A 421 12.75 4.67 4.72
C GLY A 421 14.29 4.63 4.74
N LEU A 422 14.85 3.50 5.18
CA LEU A 422 16.26 3.37 5.58
C LEU A 422 17.31 3.38 4.44
N LYS A 423 16.90 3.37 3.16
CA LYS A 423 17.82 3.09 2.05
C LYS A 423 18.21 4.32 1.23
N LEU A 424 17.25 5.11 0.75
CA LEU A 424 17.52 6.16 -0.24
C LEU A 424 18.36 7.34 0.32
N GLY A 425 18.03 7.86 1.51
CA GLY A 425 18.79 8.94 2.12
C GLY A 425 20.23 8.53 2.47
N ARG A 426 20.43 7.25 2.84
CA ARG A 426 21.76 6.69 3.12
C ARG A 426 22.58 6.51 1.84
N ASP A 427 21.95 6.08 0.75
CA ASP A 427 22.59 5.95 -0.56
C ASP A 427 23.02 7.31 -1.12
N ASN A 428 22.18 8.35 -0.94
CA ASN A 428 22.51 9.72 -1.33
C ASN A 428 23.60 10.35 -0.47
N LEU A 429 23.62 10.04 0.84
CA LEU A 429 24.73 10.41 1.71
C LEU A 429 26.05 9.78 1.28
N LYS A 430 26.01 8.50 0.90
CA LYS A 430 27.19 7.78 0.40
C LYS A 430 27.75 8.44 -0.85
N LYS A 431 26.90 8.74 -1.83
CA LYS A 431 27.30 9.48 -3.05
C LYS A 431 27.88 10.85 -2.72
N MET A 432 27.31 11.54 -1.74
CA MET A 432 27.81 12.85 -1.30
C MET A 432 29.23 12.71 -0.72
N ILE A 433 29.47 11.78 0.22
CA ILE A 433 30.79 11.52 0.80
C ILE A 433 31.82 11.17 -0.29
N GLU A 434 31.44 10.31 -1.23
CA GLU A 434 32.29 9.92 -2.37
C GLU A 434 32.60 11.10 -3.29
N GLY A 435 31.63 11.98 -3.55
CA GLY A 435 31.82 13.22 -4.32
C GLY A 435 32.81 14.20 -3.69
N PHE A 436 32.93 14.22 -2.36
CA PHE A 436 33.95 15.00 -1.65
C PHE A 436 35.29 14.25 -1.47
N GLY A 437 35.44 13.06 -2.06
CA GLY A 437 36.68 12.26 -2.05
C GLY A 437 36.81 11.24 -0.90
N GLY A 438 35.78 11.09 -0.08
CA GLY A 438 35.73 10.11 1.02
C GLY A 438 35.27 8.73 0.55
N THR A 439 35.30 7.75 1.45
CA THR A 439 34.84 6.38 1.18
C THR A 439 33.91 5.90 2.29
N VAL A 440 32.85 5.16 1.96
CA VAL A 440 31.87 4.66 2.94
C VAL A 440 31.94 3.14 3.07
N THR A 441 32.14 2.64 4.28
CA THR A 441 32.18 1.20 4.60
C THR A 441 30.95 0.73 5.38
N SER A 442 30.64 -0.57 5.29
CA SER A 442 29.44 -1.16 5.89
C SER A 442 29.50 -1.34 7.41
N GLY A 443 30.71 -1.38 7.99
CA GLY A 443 30.94 -1.59 9.42
C GLY A 443 32.19 -0.85 9.93
N ILE A 444 32.27 -0.73 11.25
CA ILE A 444 33.35 -0.01 11.94
C ILE A 444 34.58 -0.92 12.04
N SER A 445 35.66 -0.53 11.38
CA SER A 445 36.94 -1.26 11.38
C SER A 445 38.03 -0.44 12.09
N GLY A 446 39.19 -1.05 12.32
CA GLY A 446 40.36 -0.33 12.84
C GLY A 446 40.89 0.76 11.90
N LYS A 447 40.41 0.80 10.66
CA LYS A 447 40.79 1.80 9.65
C LYS A 447 39.67 2.83 9.39
N THR A 448 38.59 2.84 10.18
CA THR A 448 37.50 3.81 10.05
C THR A 448 37.91 5.13 10.71
N ASP A 449 37.77 6.23 9.97
CA ASP A 449 38.16 7.57 10.45
C ASP A 449 37.01 8.23 11.22
N TYR A 450 35.76 8.12 10.74
CA TYR A 450 34.59 8.75 11.39
C TYR A 450 33.32 7.89 11.30
N LEU A 451 32.49 7.98 12.34
CA LEU A 451 31.10 7.50 12.32
C LEU A 451 30.16 8.70 12.11
N LEU A 452 29.44 8.74 10.99
CA LEU A 452 28.44 9.77 10.71
C LEU A 452 27.04 9.29 11.13
N VAL A 453 26.38 10.07 11.97
CA VAL A 453 25.14 9.70 12.69
C VAL A 453 23.99 10.59 12.22
N GLY A 454 22.94 9.95 11.70
CA GLY A 454 21.66 10.56 11.34
C GLY A 454 20.58 10.33 12.41
N ASP A 455 19.32 10.59 12.08
CA ASP A 455 18.21 10.36 13.02
C ASP A 455 18.06 8.86 13.30
N GLU A 456 17.57 8.50 14.50
CA GLU A 456 17.35 7.10 14.91
C GLU A 456 18.58 6.19 14.74
N ALA A 457 19.79 6.74 14.88
CA ALA A 457 21.00 5.96 14.74
C ALA A 457 21.12 4.88 15.82
N GLY A 458 21.35 3.64 15.40
CA GLY A 458 21.39 2.48 16.29
C GLY A 458 22.47 2.60 17.36
N VAL A 459 22.05 2.46 18.62
CA VAL A 459 22.89 2.58 19.83
C VAL A 459 24.13 1.66 19.77
N LYS A 460 23.97 0.43 19.27
CA LYS A 460 25.06 -0.55 19.12
C LYS A 460 26.25 -0.04 18.30
N ARG A 461 26.01 0.74 17.23
CA ARG A 461 27.09 1.27 16.38
C ARG A 461 27.81 2.44 17.04
N GLN A 462 27.09 3.23 17.85
CA GLN A 462 27.68 4.32 18.61
C GLN A 462 28.59 3.75 19.72
N GLU A 463 28.11 2.75 20.45
CA GLU A 463 28.91 2.02 21.45
C GLU A 463 30.17 1.38 20.83
N GLU A 464 30.05 0.80 19.64
CA GLU A 464 31.19 0.22 18.92
C GLU A 464 32.22 1.28 18.49
N ALA A 465 31.78 2.47 18.06
CA ALA A 465 32.67 3.59 17.73
C ALA A 465 33.40 4.10 18.98
N THR A 466 32.70 4.24 20.12
CA THR A 466 33.30 4.65 21.39
C THR A 466 34.36 3.66 21.85
N LYS A 467 34.07 2.35 21.81
CA LYS A 467 35.05 1.29 22.15
C LYS A 467 36.29 1.32 21.27
N LYS A 468 36.13 1.58 19.97
CA LYS A 468 37.24 1.63 18.99
C LYS A 468 37.93 3.00 18.93
N LYS A 469 37.52 3.98 19.72
CA LYS A 469 38.00 5.38 19.70
C LYS A 469 37.89 6.02 18.32
N VAL A 470 36.75 5.82 17.65
CA VAL A 470 36.41 6.45 16.37
C VAL A 470 35.55 7.68 16.65
N PRO A 471 35.94 8.90 16.22
CA PRO A 471 35.13 10.10 16.39
C PRO A 471 33.74 9.99 15.75
N ILE A 472 32.73 10.52 16.44
CA ILE A 472 31.34 10.54 16.00
C ILE A 472 31.00 11.94 15.49
N LEU A 473 30.44 12.02 14.28
CA LEU A 473 29.99 13.27 13.66
C LEU A 473 28.47 13.27 13.56
N ASP A 474 27.85 14.36 14.00
CA ASP A 474 26.45 14.65 13.69
C ASP A 474 26.29 15.31 12.31
N LYS A 475 25.05 15.37 11.83
CA LYS A 475 24.69 15.95 10.52
C LYS A 475 25.16 17.40 10.36
N MET A 476 25.02 18.22 11.39
CA MET A 476 25.30 19.66 11.32
C MET A 476 26.80 19.94 11.34
N THR A 477 27.54 19.26 12.20
CA THR A 477 29.01 19.29 12.25
C THR A 477 29.59 18.82 10.93
N PHE A 478 29.05 17.75 10.35
CA PHE A 478 29.47 17.29 9.03
C PHE A 478 29.21 18.33 7.92
N ALA A 479 28.05 19.00 7.92
CA ALA A 479 27.79 20.08 6.98
C ALA A 479 28.76 21.26 7.13
N ARG A 480 29.07 21.68 8.36
CA ARG A 480 30.03 22.76 8.64
C ARG A 480 31.43 22.42 8.14
N ILE A 481 31.85 21.16 8.26
CA ILE A 481 33.12 20.66 7.72
C ILE A 481 33.16 20.75 6.18
N LEU A 482 32.07 20.40 5.50
CA LEU A 482 32.00 20.46 4.03
C LEU A 482 32.13 21.89 3.49
N ILE A 483 31.62 22.89 4.21
CA ILE A 483 31.66 24.30 3.82
C ILE A 483 32.83 25.08 4.44
N GLY A 484 33.76 24.40 5.12
CA GLY A 484 34.96 25.01 5.68
C GLY A 484 34.73 25.91 6.90
N LYS A 485 33.58 25.82 7.55
CA LYS A 485 33.29 26.53 8.81
C LYS A 485 33.83 25.80 10.05
N GLU A 486 34.23 24.55 9.90
CA GLU A 486 34.74 23.71 10.98
C GLU A 486 35.80 22.74 10.42
N ASP A 487 36.83 22.46 11.21
CA ASP A 487 37.87 21.51 10.85
C ASP A 487 37.51 20.08 11.27
N LEU A 488 38.07 19.10 10.58
CA LEU A 488 37.89 17.69 10.92
C LEU A 488 38.51 17.41 12.31
N PRO A 489 37.77 16.75 13.23
CA PRO A 489 38.34 16.36 14.53
C PRO A 489 39.55 15.45 14.33
N GLN A 490 40.61 15.59 15.13
CA GLN A 490 41.84 14.81 14.95
C GLN A 490 41.56 13.29 14.94
N SER A 491 41.70 12.65 13.77
CA SER A 491 41.67 11.19 13.64
C SER A 491 43.01 10.59 14.09
N LYS A 492 43.02 9.30 14.43
CA LYS A 492 44.22 8.58 14.92
C LYS A 492 45.44 8.90 14.04
N CYS A 493 46.41 9.56 14.67
CA CYS A 493 47.72 9.91 14.15
C CYS A 493 48.33 8.76 13.32
N LYS A 494 48.60 9.01 12.03
CA LYS A 494 49.55 8.22 11.24
C LYS A 494 50.93 8.40 11.88
N LYS A 495 51.36 7.46 12.73
CA LYS A 495 52.77 7.40 13.15
C LYS A 495 53.62 7.06 11.91
N SER A 496 54.27 8.07 11.35
CA SER A 496 55.48 7.88 10.56
C SER A 496 56.50 7.11 11.39
N GLN A 497 57.12 6.11 10.78
CA GLN A 497 58.33 5.49 11.31
C GLN A 497 59.37 6.57 11.61
N LYS A 498 59.73 6.75 12.89
CA LYS A 498 61.04 7.23 13.33
C LYS A 498 61.27 6.77 14.78
N THR A 499 62.03 5.69 14.87
CA THR A 499 62.99 5.33 15.93
C THR A 499 62.57 5.51 17.40
N MET A 500 61.87 4.49 17.88
CA MET A 500 61.87 3.98 19.27
C MET A 500 63.25 3.35 19.61
N LYS A 501 64.35 4.06 19.33
CA LYS A 501 65.74 3.69 19.65
C LYS A 501 66.52 4.81 20.35
N GLN A 502 65.93 6.01 20.49
CA GLN A 502 66.56 7.13 21.20
C GLN A 502 65.95 7.42 22.57
N PHE A 503 64.77 6.87 22.90
CA PHE A 503 64.11 7.10 24.20
C PHE A 503 64.45 6.03 25.26
N VAL A 504 64.96 4.87 24.85
CA VAL A 504 65.30 3.76 25.76
C VAL A 504 66.72 3.91 26.36
N LYS A 505 67.52 4.89 25.89
CA LYS A 505 68.88 5.14 26.38
C LYS A 505 68.99 6.29 27.39
N SER A 506 67.89 6.92 27.80
CA SER A 506 67.92 8.04 28.77
C SER A 506 67.14 7.77 30.07
N VAL A 507 66.73 6.53 30.33
CA VAL A 507 65.92 6.17 31.52
C VAL A 507 66.60 5.09 32.37
N TYR A 508 67.83 4.67 32.04
CA TYR A 508 68.56 3.61 32.76
C TYR A 508 70.00 3.96 33.16
N ASP A 509 70.38 5.24 33.19
CA ASP A 509 71.71 5.70 33.67
C ASP A 509 71.58 6.78 34.78
N ASP A 510 70.61 6.65 35.71
CA ASP A 510 70.55 7.50 36.92
C ASP A 510 69.87 6.79 38.12
N VAL A 511 70.31 5.55 38.41
CA VAL A 511 70.41 4.95 39.77
C VAL A 511 71.60 4.00 39.79
#